data_AF-A0A2M4ACM4-F1
#
_entry.id   AF-A0A2M4ACM4-F1
#
_cell.length_a   1.000
_cell.length_b   1.000
_cell.length_c   1.000
_cell.angle_alpha   90.00
_cell.angle_beta   90.00
_cell.angle_gamma   90.00
#
_symmetry.space_group_name_H-M   'P 1'
#
loop_
_entity.id
_entity.type
_entity.pdbx_description
1 polymer ?
#
loop_
_entity_poly.entity_id
_entity_poly.type
_entity_poly.pdbx_seq_one_letter_code
_entity_poly.pdbx_strand_id
1 'polypeptide(L)'
;ILINMGGGGKLKWQHWNRYHAAGIFGGAVSVGTGKHSDYYIARVKSRHGEGQHQHGPSYIVGNFDPTIRLVGRIHAPLPGAKTSTEHESGEILVEIEPANYELRNIKLNKLRSIIKKNTTVLGSTILSNTDDKTSQAETVITYDYTKEIYYGKHEGVVQSLPTRVYDTAGQSFNITWGIKSSERRFETKAVNTMLDPGTAINVTLYGNYTELEAPYTAILKAYYDDNSDPVSRTFGAILVSRDMEDVKIEFSPVYWIQNGTLVPTTTTTTTTTTTTTTTTTSTTERTTSLRPTPINSTPTEGGVIDDDGMSNEIGHVPASSRELDASLISRSNEKLEGSFDVSSRSSATGSDGNPAGSVRPLASISLLLGALVPATVYIYHRI
;
A
#
# COMPACT_ATOMS: atom_id res chain seq x y z
N ILE A 1 3.94 27.25 -22.68
CA ILE A 1 4.54 25.91 -22.85
C ILE A 1 3.80 24.97 -21.91
N LEU A 2 3.35 23.81 -22.39
CA LEU A 2 2.74 22.80 -21.53
C LEU A 2 3.83 21.84 -21.08
N ILE A 3 3.92 21.61 -19.77
CA ILE A 3 4.89 20.70 -19.16
C ILE A 3 4.10 19.67 -18.38
N ASN A 4 4.21 18.40 -18.77
CA ASN A 4 3.68 17.29 -17.99
C ASN A 4 4.63 17.04 -16.82
N MET A 5 4.37 17.71 -15.69
CA MET A 5 5.18 17.61 -14.48
C MET A 5 5.13 16.19 -13.92
N GLY A 6 6.30 15.59 -13.76
CA GLY A 6 6.46 14.23 -13.23
C GLY A 6 6.05 13.12 -14.20
N GLY A 7 5.24 13.36 -15.23
CA GLY A 7 4.84 12.37 -16.25
C GLY A 7 3.68 11.45 -15.83
N GLY A 8 2.77 11.97 -15.00
CA GLY A 8 1.73 11.16 -14.31
C GLY A 8 0.64 10.60 -15.20
N GLY A 9 0.13 11.43 -16.10
CA GLY A 9 -0.78 11.00 -17.14
C GLY A 9 -0.11 10.96 -18.51
N LYS A 10 -0.73 10.23 -19.43
CA LYS A 10 -0.42 10.24 -20.85
C LYS A 10 -1.24 11.32 -21.53
N LEU A 11 -0.59 12.25 -22.21
CA LEU A 11 -1.27 13.26 -23.00
C LEU A 11 -1.61 12.71 -24.40
N LYS A 12 -2.87 12.84 -24.80
CA LYS A 12 -3.38 12.40 -26.09
C LYS A 12 -4.26 13.48 -26.70
N TRP A 13 -4.15 13.65 -28.02
CA TRP A 13 -5.09 14.47 -28.77
C TRP A 13 -6.29 13.61 -29.15
N GLN A 14 -7.47 13.98 -28.67
CA GLN A 14 -8.71 13.26 -28.94
C GLN A 14 -9.57 14.05 -29.92
N HIS A 15 -10.04 13.37 -30.98
CA HIS A 15 -10.89 14.01 -31.98
C HIS A 15 -12.19 14.52 -31.36
N TRP A 16 -12.51 15.78 -31.67
CA TRP A 16 -13.73 16.43 -31.26
C TRP A 16 -14.45 17.01 -32.47
N ASN A 17 -15.78 16.91 -32.47
CA ASN A 17 -16.62 17.62 -33.41
C ASN A 17 -17.99 17.96 -32.78
N ARG A 18 -18.67 18.96 -33.32
CA ARG A 18 -19.98 19.42 -32.82
C ARG A 18 -21.12 18.39 -32.89
N TYR A 19 -20.98 17.32 -33.68
CA TYR A 19 -22.05 16.35 -33.92
C TYR A 19 -21.92 15.09 -33.06
N HIS A 20 -20.73 14.82 -32.53
CA HIS A 20 -20.40 13.73 -31.62
C HIS A 20 -20.02 14.29 -30.24
N ALA A 21 -20.70 15.35 -29.80
CA ALA A 21 -20.45 15.98 -28.51
C ALA A 21 -21.06 15.16 -27.36
N ALA A 22 -20.49 13.97 -27.11
CA ALA A 22 -20.68 13.26 -25.86
C ALA A 22 -19.86 13.96 -24.76
N GLY A 23 -20.28 15.17 -24.37
CA GLY A 23 -19.69 15.93 -23.26
C GLY A 23 -18.21 16.33 -23.43
N ILE A 24 -17.68 16.99 -22.42
CA ILE A 24 -16.24 17.24 -22.26
C ILE A 24 -15.60 15.87 -22.01
N PHE A 25 -14.53 15.53 -22.74
CA PHE A 25 -13.77 14.32 -22.47
C PHE A 25 -13.26 14.34 -21.02
N GLY A 26 -13.51 13.27 -20.26
CA GLY A 26 -12.86 13.09 -18.96
C GLY A 26 -11.33 13.23 -19.14
N GLY A 27 -10.70 14.05 -18.30
CA GLY A 27 -9.27 14.35 -18.41
C GLY A 27 -8.89 15.47 -19.38
N ALA A 28 -9.85 16.23 -19.94
CA ALA A 28 -9.52 17.37 -20.80
C ALA A 28 -8.61 18.39 -20.07
N VAL A 29 -7.50 18.77 -20.71
CA VAL A 29 -6.50 19.67 -20.12
C VAL A 29 -7.02 21.10 -20.17
N SER A 30 -7.20 21.69 -18.99
CA SER A 30 -7.66 23.07 -18.82
C SER A 30 -6.48 24.04 -18.63
N VAL A 31 -6.66 25.28 -19.06
CA VAL A 31 -5.74 26.40 -18.75
C VAL A 31 -6.03 26.99 -17.36
N GLY A 32 -7.19 26.66 -16.78
CA GLY A 32 -7.65 27.16 -15.49
C GLY A 32 -7.62 26.09 -14.38
N THR A 33 -8.72 26.02 -13.62
CA THR A 33 -8.88 25.12 -12.46
C THR A 33 -9.55 23.79 -12.81
N GLY A 34 -9.86 23.54 -14.09
CA GLY A 34 -10.58 22.35 -14.54
C GLY A 34 -12.11 22.43 -14.36
N LYS A 35 -12.66 23.62 -14.11
CA LYS A 35 -14.13 23.82 -14.02
C LYS A 35 -14.77 23.72 -15.39
N HIS A 36 -16.06 23.37 -15.42
CA HIS A 36 -16.84 23.28 -16.66
C HIS A 36 -16.91 24.58 -17.47
N SER A 37 -16.58 25.73 -16.89
CA SER A 37 -16.50 27.02 -17.59
C SER A 37 -15.09 27.41 -18.03
N ASP A 38 -14.08 26.57 -17.77
CA ASP A 38 -12.71 26.89 -18.13
C ASP A 38 -12.45 26.63 -19.61
N TYR A 39 -11.44 27.32 -20.14
CA TYR A 39 -10.92 27.04 -21.46
C TYR A 39 -10.04 25.78 -21.43
N TYR A 40 -10.29 24.88 -22.37
CA TYR A 40 -9.51 23.67 -22.57
C TYR A 40 -8.58 23.81 -23.76
N ILE A 41 -7.52 23.02 -23.78
CA ILE A 41 -6.50 23.08 -24.81
C ILE A 41 -6.97 22.29 -26.02
N ALA A 42 -7.00 22.93 -27.19
CA ALA A 42 -7.43 22.31 -28.42
C ALA A 42 -6.51 22.65 -29.59
N ARG A 43 -6.65 21.91 -30.70
CA ARG A 43 -5.98 22.22 -31.96
C ARG A 43 -6.87 21.90 -33.14
N VAL A 44 -6.64 22.60 -34.23
CA VAL A 44 -7.35 22.41 -35.50
C VAL A 44 -6.35 22.11 -36.61
N LYS A 45 -6.73 21.24 -37.55
CA LYS A 45 -5.88 20.93 -38.69
C LYS A 45 -5.84 22.15 -39.61
N SER A 46 -4.64 22.62 -39.95
CA SER A 46 -4.48 23.70 -40.90
C SER A 46 -4.91 23.21 -42.28
N ARG A 47 -5.96 23.81 -42.87
CA ARG A 47 -6.30 23.59 -44.28
C ARG A 47 -5.25 24.30 -45.13
N HIS A 48 -4.18 23.61 -45.45
CA HIS A 48 -3.28 24.05 -46.51
C HIS A 48 -4.05 23.97 -47.83
N GLY A 49 -4.17 25.09 -48.54
CA GLY A 49 -4.74 25.09 -49.89
C GLY A 49 -3.91 24.19 -50.80
N GLU A 50 -4.58 23.39 -51.62
CA GLU A 50 -3.94 22.65 -52.71
C GLU A 50 -3.07 23.61 -53.53
N GLY A 51 -1.74 23.46 -53.46
CA GLY A 51 -0.82 24.17 -54.36
C GLY A 51 0.31 24.98 -53.72
N GLN A 52 0.44 25.06 -52.39
CA GLN A 52 1.64 25.70 -51.79
C GLN A 52 2.44 24.72 -50.93
N HIS A 53 3.66 24.44 -51.38
CA HIS A 53 4.70 23.75 -50.63
C HIS A 53 5.23 24.69 -49.52
N GLN A 54 4.48 24.88 -48.43
CA GLN A 54 5.01 25.51 -47.23
C GLN A 54 5.02 24.52 -46.07
N HIS A 55 6.22 24.29 -45.52
CA HIS A 55 6.50 23.47 -44.35
C HIS A 55 5.98 24.11 -43.05
N GLY A 56 4.70 24.51 -43.02
CA GLY A 56 4.04 25.02 -41.82
C GLY A 56 3.54 23.89 -40.91
N PRO A 57 3.30 24.16 -39.60
CA PRO A 57 2.73 23.16 -38.71
C PRO A 57 1.35 22.73 -39.22
N SER A 58 1.14 21.41 -39.32
CA SER A 58 -0.11 20.81 -39.80
C SER A 58 -1.32 21.07 -38.89
N TYR A 59 -1.06 21.59 -37.69
CA TYR A 59 -2.06 21.93 -36.68
C TYR A 59 -1.81 23.31 -36.08
N ILE A 60 -2.90 24.00 -35.75
CA ILE A 60 -2.89 25.29 -35.06
C ILE A 60 -3.52 25.09 -33.70
N VAL A 61 -2.81 25.48 -32.64
CA VAL A 61 -3.29 25.38 -31.26
C VAL A 61 -4.22 26.54 -30.94
N GLY A 62 -5.28 26.24 -30.22
CA GLY A 62 -6.30 27.18 -29.76
C GLY A 62 -6.91 26.73 -28.44
N ASN A 63 -8.07 27.31 -28.12
CA ASN A 63 -8.82 26.99 -26.91
C ASN A 63 -10.21 26.45 -27.24
N PHE A 64 -10.62 25.39 -26.56
CA PHE A 64 -11.98 24.88 -26.57
C PHE A 64 -12.76 25.50 -25.42
N ASP A 65 -13.91 26.09 -25.74
CA ASP A 65 -14.88 26.60 -24.78
C ASP A 65 -16.12 25.70 -24.81
N PRO A 66 -16.43 24.94 -23.74
CA PRO A 66 -17.58 24.05 -23.70
C PRO A 66 -18.91 24.79 -23.49
N THR A 67 -18.89 26.04 -23.04
CA THR A 67 -20.10 26.79 -22.65
C THR A 67 -20.81 27.44 -23.84
N ILE A 68 -20.11 27.57 -24.96
CA ILE A 68 -20.64 28.21 -26.16
C ILE A 68 -21.63 27.30 -26.89
N ARG A 69 -22.85 27.82 -27.11
CA ARG A 69 -23.90 27.21 -27.93
C ARG A 69 -24.24 25.76 -27.57
N LEU A 70 -24.22 25.41 -26.28
CA LEU A 70 -24.57 24.11 -25.69
C LEU A 70 -23.70 22.90 -26.10
N VAL A 71 -22.83 23.06 -27.09
CA VAL A 71 -22.05 21.98 -27.71
C VAL A 71 -20.54 22.26 -27.65
N GLY A 72 -20.17 23.52 -27.39
CA GLY A 72 -18.80 24.01 -27.34
C GLY A 72 -18.23 24.43 -28.70
N ARG A 73 -17.15 25.21 -28.69
CA ARG A 73 -16.44 25.70 -29.88
C ARG A 73 -14.93 25.75 -29.66
N ILE A 74 -14.17 25.49 -30.73
CA ILE A 74 -12.73 25.70 -30.74
C ILE A 74 -12.43 27.07 -31.34
N HIS A 75 -11.69 27.89 -30.61
CA HIS A 75 -11.19 29.19 -31.03
C HIS A 75 -9.71 29.04 -31.37
N ALA A 76 -9.38 29.14 -32.66
CA ALA A 76 -7.99 29.07 -33.12
C ALA A 76 -7.77 30.05 -34.28
N PRO A 77 -6.62 30.74 -34.36
CA PRO A 77 -6.30 31.63 -35.47
C PRO A 77 -6.17 30.85 -36.78
N LEU A 78 -6.55 31.47 -37.90
CA LEU A 78 -6.22 30.93 -39.22
C LEU A 78 -4.72 31.14 -39.53
N PRO A 79 -4.12 30.32 -40.41
CA PRO A 79 -2.75 30.56 -40.86
C PRO A 79 -2.58 31.99 -41.39
N GLY A 80 -1.68 32.77 -40.79
CA GLY A 80 -1.41 34.16 -41.18
C GLY A 80 -2.38 35.21 -40.64
N ALA A 81 -3.43 34.83 -39.90
CA ALA A 81 -4.35 35.75 -39.25
C ALA A 81 -4.02 35.94 -37.76
N LYS A 82 -4.12 37.18 -37.25
CA LYS A 82 -4.01 37.48 -35.81
C LYS A 82 -5.31 37.24 -35.04
N THR A 83 -6.44 37.15 -35.75
CA THR A 83 -7.77 37.00 -35.16
C THR A 83 -8.16 35.53 -35.07
N SER A 84 -8.64 35.12 -33.91
CA SER A 84 -9.17 33.77 -33.67
C SER A 84 -10.49 33.56 -34.42
N THR A 85 -10.64 32.43 -35.10
CA THR A 85 -11.89 32.01 -35.75
C THR A 85 -12.49 30.82 -35.02
N GLU A 86 -13.82 30.70 -35.09
CA GLU A 86 -14.54 29.56 -34.55
C GLU A 86 -14.41 28.34 -35.49
N HIS A 87 -14.13 27.19 -34.90
CA HIS A 87 -14.06 25.89 -35.58
C HIS A 87 -15.01 24.90 -34.92
N GLU A 88 -15.66 24.09 -35.75
CA GLU A 88 -16.68 23.12 -35.33
C GLU A 88 -16.14 21.69 -35.20
N SER A 89 -14.87 21.48 -35.53
CA SER A 89 -14.14 20.23 -35.35
C SER A 89 -12.66 20.50 -35.10
N GLY A 90 -12.00 19.55 -34.47
CA GLY A 90 -10.60 19.62 -34.13
C GLY A 90 -10.20 18.47 -33.22
N GLU A 91 -9.22 18.72 -32.38
CA GLU A 91 -8.75 17.77 -31.37
C GLU A 91 -8.59 18.50 -30.04
N ILE A 92 -9.02 17.88 -28.95
CA ILE A 92 -8.85 18.37 -27.58
C ILE A 92 -7.71 17.59 -26.94
N LEU A 93 -6.86 18.29 -26.18
CA LEU A 93 -5.81 17.64 -25.40
C LEU A 93 -6.43 17.01 -24.15
N VAL A 94 -6.22 15.71 -23.99
CA VAL A 94 -6.74 14.92 -22.87
C VAL A 94 -5.57 14.26 -22.16
N GLU A 95 -5.55 14.38 -20.84
CA GLU A 95 -4.71 13.60 -19.95
C GLU A 95 -5.43 12.29 -19.60
N ILE A 96 -4.77 11.18 -19.87
CA ILE A 96 -5.25 9.85 -19.55
C ILE A 96 -4.48 9.36 -18.33
N GLU A 97 -5.19 9.08 -17.25
CA GLU A 97 -4.62 8.49 -16.05
C GLU A 97 -4.34 6.99 -16.28
N PRO A 98 -3.27 6.46 -15.66
CA PRO A 98 -3.01 5.03 -15.70
C PRO A 98 -4.01 4.27 -14.81
N ALA A 99 -4.35 3.05 -15.22
CA ALA A 99 -5.22 2.15 -14.47
C ALA A 99 -4.46 1.30 -13.45
N ASN A 100 -3.21 0.94 -13.77
CA ASN A 100 -2.34 0.18 -12.88
C ASN A 100 -0.87 0.42 -13.23
N TYR A 101 0.00 0.01 -12.30
CA TYR A 101 1.43 0.05 -12.50
C TYR A 101 2.10 -1.31 -12.39
N GLU A 102 3.29 -1.35 -12.96
CA GLU A 102 4.25 -2.41 -12.79
C GLU A 102 5.59 -1.80 -12.37
N LEU A 103 6.15 -2.30 -11.27
CA LEU A 103 7.43 -1.87 -10.73
C LEU A 103 8.48 -2.96 -10.98
N ARG A 104 9.52 -2.64 -11.76
CA ARG A 104 10.59 -3.57 -12.15
C ARG A 104 11.98 -3.00 -11.88
N ASN A 105 12.98 -3.87 -11.92
CA ASN A 105 14.39 -3.51 -11.85
C ASN A 105 14.73 -2.65 -10.62
N ILE A 106 14.19 -3.03 -9.46
CA ILE A 106 14.44 -2.33 -8.19
C ILE A 106 15.90 -2.53 -7.80
N LYS A 107 16.62 -1.42 -7.67
CA LYS A 107 18.02 -1.39 -7.24
C LYS A 107 18.13 -0.53 -6.00
N LEU A 108 18.37 -1.16 -4.86
CA LEU A 108 18.60 -0.45 -3.60
C LEU A 108 19.99 0.18 -3.58
N ASN A 109 20.08 1.42 -3.13
CA ASN A 109 21.35 2.08 -2.88
C ASN A 109 21.87 1.70 -1.50
N LYS A 110 22.64 0.61 -1.44
CA LYS A 110 23.19 0.04 -0.20
C LYS A 110 24.03 1.03 0.61
N LEU A 111 24.76 1.94 -0.05
CA LEU A 111 25.62 2.93 0.60
C LEU A 111 24.81 4.00 1.35
N ARG A 112 23.55 4.19 0.97
CA ARG A 112 22.64 5.16 1.60
C ARG A 112 21.50 4.48 2.37
N SER A 113 21.54 3.16 2.50
CA SER A 113 20.56 2.41 3.28
C SER A 113 20.85 2.57 4.76
N ILE A 114 19.80 2.83 5.53
CA ILE A 114 19.82 2.91 6.99
C ILE A 114 19.11 1.67 7.52
N ILE A 115 19.76 0.95 8.42
CA ILE A 115 19.20 -0.24 9.07
C ILE A 115 19.23 0.01 10.57
N LYS A 116 18.04 0.03 11.20
CA LYS A 116 17.90 0.10 12.65
C LYS A 116 17.41 -1.25 13.15
N LYS A 117 18.20 -1.89 14.01
CA LYS A 117 17.81 -3.15 14.66
C LYS A 117 17.40 -2.86 16.10
N ASN A 118 16.23 -3.33 16.49
CA ASN A 118 15.77 -3.28 17.88
C ASN A 118 15.60 -4.72 18.39
N THR A 119 16.50 -5.15 19.28
CA THR A 119 16.41 -6.48 19.91
C THR A 119 15.31 -6.47 20.96
N THR A 120 14.32 -7.32 20.78
CA THR A 120 13.14 -7.44 21.64
C THR A 120 12.98 -8.86 22.15
N VAL A 121 12.58 -9.00 23.41
CA VAL A 121 12.11 -10.28 23.95
C VAL A 121 10.72 -10.56 23.39
N LEU A 122 10.58 -11.63 22.63
CA LEU A 122 9.34 -12.05 21.99
C LEU A 122 8.49 -12.93 22.91
N GLY A 123 9.13 -13.63 23.85
CA GLY A 123 8.46 -14.44 24.84
C GLY A 123 9.47 -15.16 25.73
N SER A 124 8.99 -15.61 26.88
CA SER A 124 9.78 -16.41 27.82
C SER A 124 8.92 -17.53 28.39
N THR A 125 9.49 -18.70 28.55
CA THR A 125 8.81 -19.88 29.10
C THR A 125 9.79 -20.72 29.90
N ILE A 126 9.27 -21.64 30.68
CA ILE A 126 10.06 -22.57 31.49
C ILE A 126 9.78 -23.97 30.96
N LEU A 127 10.84 -24.67 30.60
CA LEU A 127 10.78 -26.10 30.33
C LEU A 127 11.17 -26.84 31.60
N SER A 128 10.36 -27.80 32.02
CA SER A 128 10.59 -28.56 33.26
C SER A 128 10.30 -30.03 33.04
N ASN A 129 11.14 -30.90 33.60
CA ASN A 129 10.86 -32.32 33.67
C ASN A 129 10.52 -32.72 35.10
N THR A 130 9.25 -33.03 35.33
CA THR A 130 8.73 -33.50 36.62
C THR A 130 8.67 -35.03 36.72
N ASP A 131 9.06 -35.75 35.66
CA ASP A 131 9.06 -37.20 35.64
C ASP A 131 10.31 -37.77 36.32
N ASP A 132 10.25 -39.04 36.72
CA ASP A 132 11.35 -39.76 37.38
C ASP A 132 12.46 -40.20 36.39
N LYS A 133 12.33 -39.86 35.10
CA LYS A 133 13.27 -40.24 34.03
C LYS A 133 13.58 -39.04 33.15
N THR A 134 14.77 -39.02 32.54
CA THR A 134 15.13 -38.01 31.55
C THR A 134 14.09 -38.01 30.43
N SER A 135 13.50 -36.85 30.18
CA SER A 135 12.36 -36.69 29.27
C SER A 135 12.55 -35.44 28.41
N GLN A 136 11.94 -35.45 27.23
CA GLN A 136 11.95 -34.30 26.34
C GLN A 136 10.88 -33.31 26.78
N ALA A 137 11.30 -32.15 27.27
CA ALA A 137 10.40 -31.04 27.54
C ALA A 137 10.23 -30.23 26.25
N GLU A 138 8.98 -30.08 25.79
CA GLU A 138 8.63 -29.32 24.59
C GLU A 138 7.58 -28.26 24.92
N THR A 139 7.72 -27.10 24.30
CA THR A 139 6.75 -26.01 24.36
C THR A 139 6.79 -25.20 23.06
N VAL A 140 5.79 -24.35 22.87
CA VAL A 140 5.68 -23.47 21.70
C VAL A 140 5.54 -22.04 22.19
N ILE A 141 6.42 -21.16 21.74
CA ILE A 141 6.33 -19.72 21.99
C ILE A 141 5.68 -19.09 20.75
N THR A 142 4.54 -18.45 20.94
CA THR A 142 3.86 -17.68 19.90
C THR A 142 4.19 -16.20 20.09
N TYR A 143 4.53 -15.51 19.01
CA TYR A 143 4.76 -14.08 19.01
C TYR A 143 4.10 -13.44 17.80
N ASP A 144 3.75 -12.16 17.93
CA ASP A 144 3.18 -11.38 16.85
C ASP A 144 3.97 -10.10 16.62
N TYR A 145 3.97 -9.64 15.37
CA TYR A 145 4.62 -8.40 14.98
C TYR A 145 3.87 -7.76 13.81
N THR A 146 4.07 -6.46 13.63
CA THR A 146 3.53 -5.74 12.48
C THR A 146 4.59 -5.64 11.41
N LYS A 147 4.38 -6.31 10.28
CA LYS A 147 5.19 -6.17 9.08
C LYS A 147 4.69 -4.96 8.30
N GLU A 148 5.60 -4.07 7.92
CA GLU A 148 5.26 -2.89 7.12
C GLU A 148 6.16 -2.80 5.90
N ILE A 149 5.58 -2.45 4.74
CA ILE A 149 6.32 -2.20 3.51
C ILE A 149 5.75 -0.97 2.82
N TYR A 150 6.61 -0.04 2.43
CA TYR A 150 6.26 1.20 1.75
C TYR A 150 7.27 1.50 0.64
N TYR A 151 6.80 1.57 -0.61
CA TYR A 151 7.64 1.82 -1.79
C TYR A 151 7.83 3.31 -2.09
N GLY A 152 7.44 4.20 -1.18
CA GLY A 152 7.52 5.63 -1.42
C GLY A 152 6.41 6.16 -2.32
N LYS A 153 6.53 7.43 -2.64
CA LYS A 153 5.69 8.16 -3.60
C LYS A 153 6.61 8.97 -4.51
N HIS A 154 6.11 9.33 -5.68
CA HIS A 154 6.85 10.16 -6.64
C HIS A 154 5.90 11.21 -7.22
N GLU A 155 6.43 12.40 -7.50
CA GLU A 155 5.66 13.48 -8.11
C GLU A 155 5.20 13.08 -9.52
N GLY A 156 3.98 13.45 -9.89
CA GLY A 156 3.38 13.01 -11.15
C GLY A 156 3.31 11.48 -11.25
N VAL A 157 2.93 10.82 -10.15
CA VAL A 157 2.50 9.42 -10.17
C VAL A 157 1.24 9.32 -9.32
N VAL A 158 0.13 8.91 -9.93
CA VAL A 158 -1.16 8.75 -9.25
C VAL A 158 -1.01 7.73 -8.11
N GLN A 159 -1.45 8.09 -6.91
CA GLN A 159 -1.41 7.21 -5.73
C GLN A 159 -2.62 6.29 -5.70
N SER A 160 -2.60 5.29 -4.81
CA SER A 160 -3.71 4.37 -4.60
C SER A 160 -4.01 3.42 -5.78
N LEU A 161 -3.16 3.38 -6.80
CA LEU A 161 -3.33 2.46 -7.93
C LEU A 161 -2.73 1.08 -7.63
N PRO A 162 -3.39 0.00 -8.08
CA PRO A 162 -2.86 -1.35 -7.95
C PRO A 162 -1.52 -1.44 -8.70
N THR A 163 -0.51 -1.97 -8.03
CA THR A 163 0.85 -2.05 -8.56
C THR A 163 1.41 -3.43 -8.37
N ARG A 164 1.88 -4.02 -9.45
CA ARG A 164 2.58 -5.30 -9.41
C ARG A 164 4.07 -5.07 -9.30
N VAL A 165 4.67 -5.50 -8.20
CA VAL A 165 6.10 -5.38 -7.94
C VAL A 165 6.79 -6.66 -8.35
N TYR A 166 7.89 -6.54 -9.11
CA TYR A 166 8.78 -7.64 -9.43
C TYR A 166 10.08 -7.48 -8.66
N ASP A 167 10.32 -8.42 -7.76
CA ASP A 167 11.58 -8.51 -7.04
C ASP A 167 12.71 -8.98 -7.98
N THR A 168 13.93 -8.67 -7.59
CA THR A 168 15.19 -9.17 -8.19
C THR A 168 15.25 -10.69 -8.29
N ALA A 169 14.58 -11.41 -7.38
CA ALA A 169 14.45 -12.87 -7.40
C ALA A 169 13.42 -13.39 -8.43
N GLY A 170 12.75 -12.50 -9.18
CA GLY A 170 11.72 -12.86 -10.17
C GLY A 170 10.33 -13.14 -9.58
N GLN A 171 10.20 -13.11 -8.25
CA GLN A 171 8.90 -13.18 -7.58
C GLN A 171 8.12 -11.89 -7.80
N SER A 172 6.79 -12.00 -7.86
CA SER A 172 5.93 -10.82 -7.96
C SER A 172 4.80 -10.84 -6.94
N PHE A 173 4.49 -9.66 -6.40
CA PHE A 173 3.39 -9.44 -5.47
C PHE A 173 2.70 -8.12 -5.78
N ASN A 174 1.47 -7.98 -5.30
CA ASN A 174 0.66 -6.79 -5.52
C ASN A 174 0.74 -5.86 -4.30
N ILE A 175 0.84 -4.57 -4.57
CA ILE A 175 0.77 -3.50 -3.58
C ILE A 175 -0.19 -2.41 -4.07
N THR A 176 -0.49 -1.48 -3.20
CA THR A 176 -1.15 -0.22 -3.57
C THR A 176 -0.11 0.88 -3.60
N TRP A 177 0.09 1.52 -4.75
CA TRP A 177 1.15 2.53 -4.93
C TRP A 177 0.98 3.71 -3.98
N GLY A 178 2.09 4.20 -3.42
CA GLY A 178 2.07 5.37 -2.55
C GLY A 178 1.39 5.13 -1.19
N ILE A 179 0.94 3.92 -0.89
CA ILE A 179 0.29 3.55 0.37
C ILE A 179 1.16 2.52 1.11
N LYS A 180 1.37 2.74 2.40
CA LYS A 180 2.06 1.78 3.27
C LYS A 180 1.20 0.55 3.45
N SER A 181 1.73 -0.62 3.09
CA SER A 181 1.13 -1.90 3.45
C SER A 181 1.54 -2.26 4.88
N SER A 182 0.58 -2.65 5.70
CA SER A 182 0.79 -3.06 7.09
C SER A 182 0.02 -4.36 7.33
N GLU A 183 0.72 -5.39 7.79
CA GLU A 183 0.17 -6.72 8.04
C GLU A 183 0.59 -7.16 9.44
N ARG A 184 -0.37 -7.53 10.29
CA ARG A 184 -0.07 -8.17 11.58
C ARG A 184 0.18 -9.65 11.33
N ARG A 185 1.38 -10.13 11.66
CA ARG A 185 1.79 -11.52 11.52
C ARG A 185 1.86 -12.20 12.87
N PHE A 186 1.51 -13.48 12.87
CA PHE A 186 1.62 -14.37 14.01
C PHE A 186 2.53 -15.52 13.62
N GLU A 187 3.58 -15.73 14.40
CA GLU A 187 4.54 -16.81 14.19
C GLU A 187 4.70 -17.62 15.47
N THR A 188 5.04 -18.89 15.29
CA THR A 188 5.25 -19.83 16.39
C THR A 188 6.64 -20.43 16.29
N LYS A 189 7.31 -20.54 17.43
CA LYS A 189 8.61 -21.19 17.54
C LYS A 189 8.49 -22.36 18.52
N ALA A 190 8.68 -23.57 17.99
CA ALA A 190 8.82 -24.75 18.82
C ALA A 190 10.17 -24.73 19.55
N VAL A 191 10.14 -25.04 20.84
CA VAL A 191 11.32 -25.17 21.69
C VAL A 191 11.24 -26.52 22.37
N ASN A 192 12.29 -27.31 22.22
CA ASN A 192 12.43 -28.56 22.94
C ASN A 192 13.85 -28.75 23.46
N THR A 193 13.98 -29.49 24.56
CA THR A 193 15.27 -29.90 25.11
C THR A 193 15.10 -31.14 25.98
N MET A 194 16.17 -31.90 26.15
CA MET A 194 16.19 -33.04 27.07
C MET A 194 16.57 -32.54 28.45
N LEU A 195 15.76 -32.91 29.45
CA LEU A 195 15.97 -32.50 30.84
C LEU A 195 16.02 -33.74 31.73
N ASP A 196 16.93 -33.73 32.69
CA ASP A 196 17.01 -34.75 33.73
C ASP A 196 15.84 -34.64 34.72
N PRO A 197 15.51 -35.72 35.44
CA PRO A 197 14.42 -35.73 36.42
C PRO A 197 14.53 -34.58 37.42
N GLY A 198 13.44 -33.85 37.65
CA GLY A 198 13.42 -32.77 38.64
C GLY A 198 14.21 -31.52 38.26
N THR A 199 14.54 -31.34 36.98
CA THR A 199 15.25 -30.16 36.46
C THR A 199 14.36 -29.27 35.60
N ALA A 200 14.68 -27.98 35.56
CA ALA A 200 14.04 -26.99 34.72
C ALA A 200 15.06 -26.02 34.11
N ILE A 201 14.64 -25.35 33.04
CA ILE A 201 15.45 -24.40 32.29
C ILE A 201 14.56 -23.25 31.82
N ASN A 202 15.04 -22.02 31.96
CA ASN A 202 14.35 -20.85 31.42
C ASN A 202 14.74 -20.67 29.97
N VAL A 203 13.73 -20.45 29.14
CA VAL A 203 13.89 -20.25 27.71
C VAL A 203 13.39 -18.85 27.39
N THR A 204 14.23 -18.05 26.74
CA THR A 204 13.85 -16.72 26.25
C THR A 204 13.99 -16.67 24.74
N LEU A 205 12.93 -16.25 24.07
CA LEU A 205 12.91 -16.00 22.63
C LEU A 205 13.22 -14.52 22.39
N TYR A 206 14.26 -14.26 21.62
CA TYR A 206 14.63 -12.92 21.17
C TYR A 206 14.39 -12.80 19.67
N GLY A 207 14.12 -11.58 19.21
CA GLY A 207 14.10 -11.24 17.80
C GLY A 207 14.56 -9.80 17.60
N ASN A 208 14.98 -9.47 16.39
CA ASN A 208 15.34 -8.12 15.99
C ASN A 208 14.21 -7.55 15.14
N TYR A 209 13.49 -6.56 15.67
CA TYR A 209 12.60 -5.75 14.85
C TYR A 209 13.45 -4.78 14.03
N THR A 210 13.63 -5.09 12.75
CA THR A 210 14.50 -4.36 11.84
C THR A 210 13.68 -3.34 11.04
N GLU A 211 14.05 -2.06 11.12
CA GLU A 211 13.60 -1.01 10.21
C GLU A 211 14.70 -0.75 9.17
N LEU A 212 14.36 -1.00 7.90
CA LEU A 212 15.17 -0.69 6.73
C LEU A 212 14.58 0.53 6.02
N GLU A 213 15.39 1.56 5.84
CA GLU A 213 15.09 2.70 4.98
C GLU A 213 16.16 2.78 3.88
N ALA A 214 15.77 2.55 2.63
CA ALA A 214 16.71 2.44 1.52
C ALA A 214 16.23 3.25 0.31
N PRO A 215 16.99 4.28 -0.11
CA PRO A 215 16.79 4.89 -1.42
C PRO A 215 16.97 3.84 -2.51
N TYR A 216 16.12 3.85 -3.52
CA TYR A 216 16.17 2.90 -4.62
C TYR A 216 15.86 3.56 -5.96
N THR A 217 16.33 2.94 -7.03
CA THR A 217 15.96 3.27 -8.42
C THR A 217 15.22 2.10 -9.04
N ALA A 218 14.18 2.36 -9.80
CA ALA A 218 13.39 1.33 -10.47
C ALA A 218 12.79 1.83 -11.79
N ILE A 219 12.25 0.90 -12.57
CA ILE A 219 11.44 1.19 -13.75
C ILE A 219 9.97 1.05 -13.36
N LEU A 220 9.22 2.16 -13.45
CA LEU A 220 7.77 2.17 -13.33
C LEU A 220 7.17 2.12 -14.73
N LYS A 221 6.32 1.13 -14.96
CA LYS A 221 5.57 0.97 -16.20
C LYS A 221 4.09 1.19 -15.91
N ALA A 222 3.49 2.12 -16.64
CA ALA A 222 2.11 2.56 -16.47
C ALA A 222 1.25 1.98 -17.60
N TYR A 223 0.13 1.36 -17.23
CA TYR A 223 -0.86 0.80 -18.15
C TYR A 223 -2.10 1.69 -18.17
N TYR A 224 -2.64 1.93 -19.35
CA TYR A 224 -3.77 2.83 -19.58
C TYR A 224 -4.96 2.03 -20.12
N ASP A 225 -6.18 2.48 -19.80
CA ASP A 225 -7.42 1.80 -20.24
C ASP A 225 -7.70 1.94 -21.74
N ASP A 226 -7.02 2.86 -22.43
CA ASP A 226 -7.20 3.06 -23.87
C ASP A 226 -6.48 2.00 -24.74
N ASN A 227 -6.05 0.88 -24.12
CA ASN A 227 -5.28 -0.21 -24.73
C ASN A 227 -4.02 0.24 -25.47
N SER A 228 -3.52 1.43 -25.16
CA SER A 228 -2.32 1.94 -25.79
C SER A 228 -1.06 1.36 -25.16
N ASP A 229 0.06 1.50 -25.87
CA ASP A 229 1.33 0.99 -25.37
C ASP A 229 1.67 1.55 -23.98
N PRO A 230 2.06 0.69 -23.04
CA PRO A 230 2.39 1.09 -21.69
C PRO A 230 3.63 1.97 -21.68
N VAL A 231 3.60 3.03 -20.88
CA VAL A 231 4.69 4.00 -20.78
C VAL A 231 5.62 3.59 -19.65
N SER A 232 6.90 3.42 -19.95
CA SER A 232 7.93 3.06 -18.97
C SER A 232 8.83 4.24 -18.67
N ARG A 233 9.17 4.43 -17.39
CA ARG A 233 10.13 5.45 -16.94
C ARG A 233 10.99 4.94 -15.80
N THR A 234 12.20 5.46 -15.70
CA THR A 234 13.05 5.26 -14.53
C THR A 234 12.71 6.32 -13.49
N PHE A 235 12.60 5.95 -12.22
CA PHE A 235 12.41 6.88 -11.12
C PHE A 235 13.20 6.45 -9.88
N GLY A 236 13.35 7.37 -8.94
CA GLY A 236 13.94 7.11 -7.63
C GLY A 236 12.95 7.39 -6.50
N ALA A 237 12.94 6.53 -5.48
CA ALA A 237 12.13 6.71 -4.28
C ALA A 237 12.83 6.08 -3.06
N ILE A 238 12.17 6.13 -1.90
CA ILE A 238 12.66 5.51 -0.66
C ILE A 238 11.76 4.32 -0.34
N LEU A 239 12.38 3.16 -0.18
CA LEU A 239 11.76 1.95 0.34
C LEU A 239 11.88 1.98 1.86
N VAL A 240 10.77 1.83 2.56
CA VAL A 240 10.74 1.58 4.01
C VAL A 240 10.18 0.19 4.22
N SER A 241 10.90 -0.64 4.96
CA SER A 241 10.48 -1.99 5.33
C SER A 241 10.69 -2.18 6.83
N ARG A 242 9.70 -2.73 7.52
CA ARG A 242 9.79 -3.13 8.92
C ARG A 242 9.39 -4.58 9.05
N ASP A 243 10.27 -5.40 9.59
CA ASP A 243 10.07 -6.84 9.70
C ASP A 243 10.74 -7.41 10.95
N MET A 244 10.33 -8.61 11.36
CA MET A 244 10.99 -9.37 12.42
C MET A 244 12.07 -10.27 11.82
N GLU A 245 13.32 -10.05 12.22
CA GLU A 245 14.48 -10.80 11.74
C GLU A 245 15.25 -11.41 12.93
N ASP A 246 16.19 -12.31 12.63
CA ASP A 246 17.13 -12.88 13.61
C ASP A 246 16.46 -13.50 14.86
N VAL A 247 15.30 -14.15 14.68
CA VAL A 247 14.59 -14.81 15.79
C VAL A 247 15.40 -15.98 16.33
N LYS A 248 15.87 -15.85 17.57
CA LYS A 248 16.75 -16.81 18.25
C LYS A 248 16.24 -17.18 19.62
N ILE A 249 16.49 -18.43 20.01
CA ILE A 249 16.18 -18.94 21.34
C ILE A 249 17.47 -18.92 22.16
N GLU A 250 17.39 -18.44 23.39
CA GLU A 250 18.47 -18.54 24.37
C GLU A 250 17.98 -19.34 25.59
N PHE A 251 18.80 -20.30 25.99
CA PHE A 251 18.56 -21.17 27.13
C PHE A 251 19.38 -20.67 28.32
N SER A 252 18.74 -20.53 29.48
CA SER A 252 19.46 -20.30 30.73
C SER A 252 20.21 -21.56 31.17
N PRO A 253 21.09 -21.47 32.16
CA PRO A 253 21.57 -22.67 32.86
C PRO A 253 20.40 -23.49 33.42
N VAL A 254 20.56 -24.82 33.43
CA VAL A 254 19.61 -25.76 34.02
C VAL A 254 19.67 -25.65 35.54
N TYR A 255 18.52 -25.70 36.20
CA TYR A 255 18.41 -25.67 37.66
C TYR A 255 17.48 -26.78 38.17
N TRP A 256 17.70 -27.20 39.42
CA TRP A 256 16.81 -28.14 40.10
C TRP A 256 15.50 -27.44 40.49
N ILE A 257 14.37 -28.06 40.17
CA ILE A 257 13.04 -27.49 40.45
C ILE A 257 12.83 -27.31 41.96
N GLN A 258 13.34 -28.23 42.78
CA GLN A 258 13.08 -28.28 44.21
C GLN A 258 13.72 -27.13 44.99
N ASN A 259 14.91 -26.68 44.58
CA ASN A 259 15.69 -25.71 45.34
C ASN A 259 16.21 -24.53 44.51
N GLY A 260 15.96 -24.49 43.20
CA GLY A 260 16.40 -23.43 42.30
C GLY A 260 17.92 -23.37 42.08
N THR A 261 18.68 -24.34 42.59
CA THR A 261 20.14 -24.35 42.45
C THR A 261 20.54 -24.86 41.07
N LEU A 262 21.63 -24.31 40.53
CA LEU A 262 22.13 -24.72 39.23
C LEU A 262 22.58 -26.18 39.24
N VAL A 263 22.21 -26.92 38.20
CA VAL A 263 22.69 -28.29 38.02
C VAL A 263 24.18 -28.23 37.71
N PRO A 264 25.05 -28.92 38.48
CA PRO A 264 26.47 -28.98 38.20
C PRO A 264 26.71 -29.52 36.80
N THR A 265 27.10 -28.65 35.88
CA THR A 265 27.40 -29.05 34.50
C THR A 265 28.89 -29.37 34.44
N THR A 266 29.23 -30.62 34.09
CA THR A 266 30.61 -31.01 33.85
C THR A 266 31.09 -30.28 32.59
N THR A 267 31.80 -29.17 32.77
CA THR A 267 32.35 -28.41 31.64
C THR A 267 33.55 -29.17 31.07
N THR A 268 33.39 -29.84 29.93
CA THR A 268 34.53 -30.40 29.20
C THR A 268 35.33 -29.24 28.60
N THR A 269 36.30 -28.74 29.35
CA THR A 269 37.18 -27.66 28.92
C THR A 269 38.16 -28.23 27.89
N THR A 270 38.01 -27.85 26.62
CA THR A 270 39.09 -28.08 25.63
C THR A 270 40.07 -26.93 25.78
N THR A 271 41.12 -27.14 26.57
CA THR A 271 42.17 -26.16 26.83
C THR A 271 42.97 -25.90 25.55
N THR A 272 42.76 -24.75 24.91
CA THR A 272 43.78 -24.17 24.01
C THR A 272 44.42 -23.02 24.77
N THR A 273 45.65 -23.23 25.20
CA THR A 273 46.43 -22.28 26.00
C THR A 273 46.82 -21.08 25.13
N THR A 274 46.34 -19.88 25.48
CA THR A 274 47.05 -18.65 25.12
C THR A 274 46.91 -17.68 26.27
N THR A 275 47.98 -17.55 27.04
CA THR A 275 48.11 -16.66 28.19
C THR A 275 48.27 -15.23 27.73
N THR A 276 47.40 -14.32 28.16
CA THR A 276 47.80 -12.93 28.43
C THR A 276 46.94 -12.34 29.54
N THR A 277 47.63 -11.96 30.61
CA THR A 277 47.16 -11.40 31.88
C THR A 277 46.79 -9.93 31.73
N THR A 278 45.65 -9.49 32.27
CA THR A 278 45.54 -8.20 33.00
C THR A 278 44.20 -8.04 33.73
N THR A 279 44.23 -7.10 34.67
CA THR A 279 43.62 -7.11 36.00
C THR A 279 42.19 -6.56 36.08
N THR A 280 41.47 -7.04 37.09
CA THR A 280 40.10 -6.74 37.55
C THR A 280 39.86 -5.29 38.02
N THR A 281 38.62 -4.81 37.83
CA THR A 281 37.90 -4.08 38.90
C THR A 281 36.40 -4.37 38.82
N SER A 282 35.83 -4.85 39.91
CA SER A 282 34.41 -5.18 40.12
C SER A 282 33.66 -3.99 40.72
N THR A 283 32.41 -3.77 40.32
CA THR A 283 31.40 -3.16 41.19
C THR A 283 30.01 -3.71 40.87
N THR A 284 29.29 -4.10 41.91
CA THR A 284 28.03 -4.82 41.93
C THR A 284 26.86 -3.87 42.26
N GLU A 285 25.65 -4.33 41.94
CA GLU A 285 24.30 -3.85 42.37
C GLU A 285 23.71 -2.71 41.51
N ARG A 286 22.44 -2.74 41.08
CA ARG A 286 21.22 -3.18 41.78
C ARG A 286 20.09 -3.43 40.76
N THR A 287 19.28 -4.45 41.00
CA THR A 287 18.03 -4.76 40.29
C THR A 287 16.93 -3.77 40.65
N THR A 288 16.32 -3.14 39.65
CA THR A 288 14.94 -2.61 39.74
C THR A 288 14.21 -2.90 38.44
N SER A 289 13.27 -3.83 38.53
CA SER A 289 12.09 -3.96 37.67
C SER A 289 11.43 -2.59 37.49
N LEU A 290 11.04 -2.24 36.27
CA LEU A 290 9.74 -1.64 35.93
C LEU A 290 9.60 -1.48 34.40
N ARG A 291 8.47 -1.98 33.92
CA ARG A 291 7.80 -1.81 32.62
C ARG A 291 8.11 -0.47 31.89
N PRO A 292 8.49 -0.48 30.59
CA PRO A 292 8.49 0.74 29.79
C PRO A 292 7.07 1.09 29.32
N THR A 293 6.65 2.32 29.60
CA THR A 293 5.58 3.02 28.87
C THR A 293 6.21 3.91 27.79
N PRO A 294 5.52 4.18 26.67
CA PRO A 294 6.06 4.95 25.57
C PRO A 294 6.00 6.46 25.87
N ILE A 295 7.11 7.17 25.67
CA ILE A 295 7.16 8.63 25.71
C ILE A 295 7.56 9.13 24.33
N ASN A 296 6.62 9.81 23.67
CA ASN A 296 6.91 10.78 22.62
C ASN A 296 6.30 12.11 23.07
N SER A 297 7.13 13.01 23.60
CA SER A 297 6.84 14.44 23.76
C SER A 297 8.16 15.18 23.84
N THR A 298 8.35 16.06 22.88
CA THR A 298 9.51 16.93 22.59
C THR A 298 9.86 17.88 23.73
N PRO A 299 11.15 18.23 23.95
CA PRO A 299 11.53 19.27 24.88
C PRO A 299 11.35 20.65 24.24
N THR A 300 10.59 21.52 24.92
CA THR A 300 10.56 22.97 24.69
C THR A 300 11.44 23.64 25.75
N GLU A 301 12.25 24.57 25.27
CA GLU A 301 13.28 25.30 25.98
C GLU A 301 12.68 26.50 26.73
N GLY A 302 12.98 26.60 28.03
CA GLY A 302 13.13 27.86 28.79
C GLY A 302 11.89 28.71 29.13
N GLY A 303 11.69 28.98 30.43
CA GLY A 303 11.14 30.27 30.84
C GLY A 303 10.35 30.33 32.15
N VAL A 304 11.04 30.80 33.20
CA VAL A 304 10.58 31.73 34.24
C VAL A 304 9.66 31.22 35.37
N ILE A 305 10.23 31.30 36.56
CA ILE A 305 9.63 31.24 37.90
C ILE A 305 8.74 32.48 38.08
N ASP A 306 7.50 32.31 38.53
CA ASP A 306 6.91 33.20 39.53
C ASP A 306 5.84 32.43 40.31
N ASP A 307 6.01 32.51 41.63
CA ASP A 307 5.18 31.99 42.71
C ASP A 307 4.14 33.06 43.02
N ASP A 308 2.86 32.68 43.13
CA ASP A 308 1.86 33.27 44.03
C ASP A 308 0.42 32.94 43.58
N GLY A 309 -0.43 32.65 44.56
CA GLY A 309 -1.82 33.11 44.50
C GLY A 309 -2.90 32.04 44.46
N MET A 310 -3.25 31.58 45.67
CA MET A 310 -4.57 31.09 46.13
C MET A 310 -5.77 31.29 45.19
N SER A 311 -6.63 30.28 45.04
CA SER A 311 -7.95 30.20 45.72
C SER A 311 -8.82 29.05 45.18
N ASN A 312 -9.47 28.36 46.12
CA ASN A 312 -10.57 27.42 45.88
C ASN A 312 -11.86 28.22 45.71
N GLU A 313 -12.72 27.89 44.74
CA GLU A 313 -14.16 28.12 44.90
C GLU A 313 -15.02 27.16 44.07
N ILE A 314 -16.15 26.83 44.69
CA ILE A 314 -17.19 25.84 44.40
C ILE A 314 -18.17 26.38 43.35
N GLY A 315 -18.82 25.51 42.55
CA GLY A 315 -20.14 25.88 42.00
C GLY A 315 -20.63 25.21 40.73
N HIS A 316 -21.39 24.13 40.92
CA HIS A 316 -22.68 23.81 40.27
C HIS A 316 -22.88 23.89 38.74
N VAL A 317 -23.19 22.70 38.20
CA VAL A 317 -24.15 22.43 37.10
C VAL A 317 -25.53 23.00 37.44
N PRO A 318 -26.36 23.40 36.44
CA PRO A 318 -27.40 22.44 36.03
C PRO A 318 -27.69 22.39 34.52
N ALA A 319 -28.28 21.26 34.14
CA ALA A 319 -28.84 20.96 32.83
C ALA A 319 -30.11 21.78 32.54
N SER A 320 -30.38 22.01 31.25
CA SER A 320 -31.74 22.22 30.76
C SER A 320 -31.94 21.57 29.38
N SER A 321 -32.71 20.50 29.41
CA SER A 321 -33.46 19.87 28.32
C SER A 321 -34.66 20.71 27.88
N ARG A 322 -34.97 20.71 26.57
CA ARG A 322 -36.29 20.85 25.90
C ARG A 322 -36.07 21.34 24.46
N GLU A 323 -36.86 21.02 23.44
CA GLU A 323 -38.02 20.15 23.23
C GLU A 323 -38.16 19.98 21.71
N LEU A 324 -38.97 19.01 21.32
CA LEU A 324 -39.37 18.66 19.96
C LEU A 324 -40.05 19.83 19.22
N ASP A 325 -39.91 19.87 17.89
CA ASP A 325 -41.09 20.11 17.06
C ASP A 325 -41.02 19.37 15.73
N ALA A 326 -42.13 18.72 15.42
CA ALA A 326 -42.39 17.98 14.21
C ALA A 326 -43.52 18.69 13.48
N SER A 327 -43.44 18.79 12.14
CA SER A 327 -44.53 18.48 11.20
C SER A 327 -44.45 19.28 9.89
N LEU A 328 -45.06 18.66 8.87
CA LEU A 328 -45.45 19.15 7.53
C LEU A 328 -44.32 19.03 6.49
N ILE A 329 -44.44 18.27 5.39
CA ILE A 329 -45.62 18.05 4.53
C ILE A 329 -45.57 16.64 3.90
N SER A 330 -46.66 15.89 4.04
CA SER A 330 -47.07 14.80 3.14
C SER A 330 -48.11 15.31 2.16
N ARG A 331 -47.99 14.93 0.88
CA ARG A 331 -49.02 14.84 -0.19
C ARG A 331 -48.30 14.16 -1.38
N SER A 332 -48.80 13.17 -2.11
CA SER A 332 -50.03 12.38 -2.09
C SER A 332 -49.82 11.25 -3.12
N ASN A 333 -50.43 10.09 -2.86
CA ASN A 333 -50.55 8.95 -3.78
C ASN A 333 -51.20 9.36 -5.11
N GLU A 334 -50.82 8.69 -6.21
CA GLU A 334 -51.83 8.18 -7.13
C GLU A 334 -51.40 6.86 -7.79
N LYS A 335 -52.36 5.95 -7.77
CA LYS A 335 -52.37 4.55 -8.17
C LYS A 335 -53.07 4.49 -9.53
N LEU A 336 -52.49 3.85 -10.54
CA LEU A 336 -53.24 3.42 -11.72
C LEU A 336 -52.86 1.99 -12.10
N GLU A 337 -53.85 1.13 -11.89
CA GLU A 337 -53.97 -0.22 -12.44
C GLU A 337 -54.21 -0.13 -13.95
N GLY A 338 -53.68 -1.11 -14.70
CA GLY A 338 -53.88 -1.21 -16.14
C GLY A 338 -53.40 -2.54 -16.68
N SER A 339 -54.17 -3.59 -16.40
CA SER A 339 -54.07 -4.91 -17.03
C SER A 339 -54.45 -4.82 -18.51
N PHE A 340 -53.67 -5.49 -19.38
CA PHE A 340 -54.16 -5.99 -20.66
C PHE A 340 -53.42 -7.28 -21.04
N ASP A 341 -54.11 -8.40 -20.85
CA ASP A 341 -53.89 -9.66 -21.55
C ASP A 341 -54.31 -9.51 -23.02
N VAL A 342 -53.48 -9.96 -23.97
CA VAL A 342 -53.96 -10.51 -25.25
C VAL A 342 -53.10 -11.70 -25.66
N SER A 343 -53.81 -12.80 -25.87
CA SER A 343 -53.39 -14.12 -26.29
C SER A 343 -53.01 -14.20 -27.78
N SER A 344 -51.93 -14.94 -28.03
CA SER A 344 -51.70 -15.92 -29.10
C SER A 344 -52.50 -15.85 -30.41
N ARG A 345 -51.76 -15.76 -31.53
CA ARG A 345 -52.08 -16.51 -32.76
C ARG A 345 -50.82 -17.00 -33.48
N SER A 346 -50.85 -18.30 -33.73
CA SER A 346 -49.93 -19.16 -34.46
C SER A 346 -49.93 -18.95 -35.98
N SER A 347 -48.80 -19.15 -36.63
CA SER A 347 -48.72 -19.88 -37.92
C SER A 347 -47.32 -20.45 -38.14
N ALA A 348 -47.31 -21.69 -38.61
CA ALA A 348 -46.25 -22.68 -38.60
C ALA A 348 -45.37 -22.69 -39.85
N THR A 349 -44.51 -23.72 -39.92
CA THR A 349 -43.65 -24.28 -41.00
C THR A 349 -42.17 -23.91 -40.86
N GLY A 350 -41.22 -24.83 -40.77
CA GLY A 350 -41.21 -26.29 -40.72
C GLY A 350 -39.76 -26.77 -40.86
N SER A 351 -39.43 -27.85 -40.13
CA SER A 351 -38.46 -28.95 -40.40
C SER A 351 -37.02 -28.59 -40.85
N ASP A 352 -35.91 -29.22 -40.43
CA ASP A 352 -35.61 -30.56 -39.94
C ASP A 352 -34.19 -30.56 -39.32
N GLY A 353 -33.88 -31.56 -38.48
CA GLY A 353 -32.50 -32.07 -38.35
C GLY A 353 -31.78 -31.93 -37.01
N ASN A 354 -32.24 -32.68 -36.00
CA ASN A 354 -31.36 -33.28 -34.96
C ASN A 354 -31.05 -34.73 -35.42
N PRO A 355 -30.11 -35.53 -34.83
CA PRO A 355 -29.60 -35.52 -33.46
C PRO A 355 -28.05 -35.72 -33.44
N ALA A 356 -27.29 -35.98 -32.37
CA ALA A 356 -27.45 -36.44 -31.00
C ALA A 356 -26.14 -36.09 -30.26
N GLY A 357 -26.16 -35.94 -28.93
CA GLY A 357 -24.93 -35.75 -28.18
C GLY A 357 -25.11 -35.51 -26.69
N SER A 358 -25.74 -36.45 -26.02
CA SER A 358 -25.85 -36.55 -24.56
C SER A 358 -24.49 -36.60 -23.86
N VAL A 359 -24.23 -35.73 -22.87
CA VAL A 359 -23.43 -36.07 -21.68
C VAL A 359 -24.01 -35.37 -20.45
N ARG A 360 -24.19 -36.16 -19.39
CA ARG A 360 -24.71 -35.85 -18.06
C ARG A 360 -23.70 -35.08 -17.17
N PRO A 361 -24.15 -34.48 -16.05
CA PRO A 361 -23.34 -33.60 -15.21
C PRO A 361 -22.46 -34.38 -14.22
N LEU A 362 -21.30 -33.82 -13.87
CA LEU A 362 -20.53 -34.24 -12.70
C LEU A 362 -20.63 -33.16 -11.62
N ALA A 363 -21.28 -33.54 -10.53
CA ALA A 363 -21.08 -32.94 -9.23
C ALA A 363 -19.77 -33.49 -8.62
N SER A 364 -19.08 -32.64 -7.87
CA SER A 364 -18.66 -32.89 -6.47
C SER A 364 -17.21 -32.51 -6.16
N ILE A 365 -17.04 -32.14 -4.88
CA ILE A 365 -15.86 -32.19 -4.02
C ILE A 365 -15.09 -30.87 -3.87
N SER A 366 -15.49 -30.17 -2.81
CA SER A 366 -14.62 -29.35 -1.97
C SER A 366 -13.39 -30.13 -1.51
N LEU A 367 -12.21 -29.51 -1.60
CA LEU A 367 -11.04 -29.88 -0.82
C LEU A 367 -10.39 -28.61 -0.28
N LEU A 368 -10.64 -28.38 1.02
CA LEU A 368 -9.76 -27.65 1.90
C LEU A 368 -8.39 -28.32 1.88
N LEU A 369 -7.34 -27.60 1.55
CA LEU A 369 -6.01 -27.88 2.07
C LEU A 369 -5.26 -26.56 2.22
N GLY A 370 -5.01 -26.21 3.48
CA GLY A 370 -4.10 -25.14 3.85
C GLY A 370 -2.66 -25.55 3.55
N ALA A 371 -1.87 -24.59 3.10
CA ALA A 371 -0.43 -24.62 3.22
C ALA A 371 0.05 -23.17 3.41
N LEU A 372 0.32 -22.85 4.68
CA LEU A 372 1.17 -21.73 5.07
C LEU A 372 2.54 -21.98 4.44
N VAL A 373 3.00 -21.05 3.60
CA VAL A 373 4.42 -20.97 3.20
C VAL A 373 4.92 -19.61 3.69
N PRO A 374 5.89 -19.55 4.62
CA PRO A 374 6.49 -18.28 4.99
C PRO A 374 7.41 -17.84 3.84
N ALA A 375 6.96 -16.83 3.08
CA ALA A 375 7.79 -16.12 2.12
C ALA A 375 8.86 -15.33 2.87
N THR A 376 9.99 -15.99 3.11
CA THR A 376 11.22 -15.39 3.63
C THR A 376 11.97 -14.80 2.44
N VAL A 377 12.03 -13.48 2.35
CA VAL A 377 12.85 -12.77 1.35
C VAL A 377 14.31 -12.92 1.79
N TYR A 378 15.01 -13.89 1.22
CA TYR A 378 16.45 -14.03 1.40
C TYR A 378 17.19 -12.99 0.53
N ILE A 379 17.59 -11.87 1.13
CA ILE A 379 18.64 -11.04 0.56
C ILE A 379 19.97 -11.76 0.81
N TYR A 380 20.40 -12.55 -0.17
CA TYR A 380 21.68 -13.25 -0.15
C TYR A 380 22.84 -12.27 0.12
N HIS A 381 23.52 -12.48 1.25
CA HIS A 381 24.91 -12.06 1.43
C HIS A 381 25.81 -13.04 0.68
N ARG A 382 26.64 -12.51 -0.22
CA ARG A 382 27.87 -13.20 -0.64
C ARG A 382 28.99 -12.16 -0.73
N ILE A 383 29.86 -12.27 0.27
CA ILE A 383 31.28 -11.87 0.43
C ILE A 383 31.73 -10.62 -0.33
#